data_AF-A0A740MV11-F1
#
_entry.id   AF-A0A740MV11-F1
#
_cell.length_a   1.000
_cell.length_b   1.000
_cell.length_c   1.000
_cell.angle_alpha   90.00
_cell.angle_beta   90.00
_cell.angle_gamma   90.00
#
_symmetry.space_group_name_H-M   'P 1'
#
loop_
_entity.id
_entity.type
_entity.pdbx_description
1 polymer ?
#
loop_
_entity_poly.entity_id
_entity_poly.type
_entity_poly.pdbx_seq_one_letter_code
_entity_poly.pdbx_strand_id
1 'polypeptide(L)' 'MSYEAISLTEAQEKLSVWKEAYRAIAIGGQSYKLGTRQLNRADLSEVREQLDFWRNEVERMTAGTRRGPRVKRVVVRDL' A
#
# COMPACT_ATOMS: atom_id res chain seq x y z
N MET A 1 -0.26 -21.91 9.82
CA MET A 1 0.54 -20.75 9.38
C MET A 1 0.13 -19.58 10.24
N SER A 2 0.94 -19.25 11.24
CA SER A 2 0.76 -18.06 12.08
C SER A 2 0.94 -16.82 11.20
N TYR A 3 -0.12 -16.05 10.99
CA TYR A 3 -0.02 -14.71 10.41
C TYR A 3 0.57 -13.80 11.48
N GLU A 4 1.90 -13.62 11.46
CA GLU A 4 2.50 -12.52 12.19
C GLU A 4 1.96 -11.20 11.64
N ALA A 5 1.63 -10.27 12.53
CA ALA A 5 1.24 -8.93 12.15
C ALA A 5 2.44 -8.26 11.46
N ILE A 6 2.27 -7.83 10.22
CA ILE A 6 3.31 -7.10 9.48
C ILE A 6 3.57 -5.76 10.16
N SER A 7 4.85 -5.39 10.27
CA SER A 7 5.25 -4.09 10.83
C SER A 7 4.98 -2.95 9.85
N LEU A 8 4.88 -1.71 10.37
CA LEU A 8 4.73 -0.51 9.52
C LEU A 8 5.89 -0.37 8.52
N THR A 9 7.12 -0.68 8.95
CA THR A 9 8.31 -0.61 8.11
C THR A 9 8.23 -1.61 6.96
N GLU A 10 7.83 -2.84 7.22
CA GLU A 10 7.62 -3.85 6.16
C GLU A 10 6.49 -3.44 5.22
N ALA A 11 5.38 -2.89 5.74
CA ALA A 11 4.28 -2.40 4.89
C ALA A 11 4.73 -1.26 3.97
N GLN A 12 5.57 -0.34 4.47
CA GLN A 12 6.18 0.74 3.68
C GLN A 12 7.15 0.19 2.62
N GLU A 13 7.94 -0.81 2.95
CA GLU A 13 8.84 -1.48 2.01
C GLU A 13 8.03 -2.15 0.89
N LYS A 14 6.98 -2.90 1.23
CA LYS A 14 6.07 -3.49 0.23
C LYS A 14 5.44 -2.41 -0.66
N LEU A 15 4.96 -1.31 -0.08
CA LEU A 15 4.42 -0.19 -0.83
C LEU A 15 5.44 0.37 -1.84
N SER A 16 6.71 0.51 -1.45
CA SER A 16 7.78 0.95 -2.35
C SER A 16 7.99 -0.01 -3.51
N VAL A 17 8.08 -1.32 -3.23
CA VAL A 17 8.23 -2.37 -4.26
C VAL A 17 7.11 -2.31 -5.28
N TRP A 18 5.85 -2.23 -4.83
CA TRP A 18 4.70 -2.18 -5.74
C TRP A 18 4.63 -0.89 -6.54
N LYS A 19 5.06 0.25 -5.96
CA LYS A 19 5.15 1.53 -6.66
C LYS A 19 6.19 1.48 -7.78
N GLU A 20 7.34 0.88 -7.53
CA GLU A 20 8.39 0.68 -8.52
C GLU A 20 7.95 -0.27 -9.63
N ALA A 21 7.31 -1.39 -9.28
CA ALA A 21 6.75 -2.33 -10.25
C ALA A 21 5.71 -1.67 -11.16
N TYR A 22 4.76 -0.92 -10.57
CA TYR A 22 3.74 -0.19 -11.32
C TYR A 22 4.37 0.80 -12.31
N ARG A 23 5.36 1.57 -11.86
CA ARG A 23 6.09 2.52 -12.71
C ARG A 23 6.83 1.82 -13.86
N ALA A 24 7.53 0.73 -13.56
CA ALA A 24 8.30 -0.01 -14.55
C ALA A 24 7.41 -0.61 -15.64
N ILE A 25 6.24 -1.17 -15.27
CA ILE A 25 5.28 -1.73 -16.21
C ILE A 25 4.59 -0.60 -17.01
N ALA A 26 4.19 0.49 -16.36
CA ALA A 26 3.54 1.62 -17.02
C ALA A 26 4.41 2.27 -18.10
N ILE A 27 5.73 2.35 -17.89
CA ILE A 27 6.67 2.91 -18.86
C ILE A 27 7.13 1.84 -19.87
N GLY A 28 7.43 0.63 -19.41
CA GLY A 28 8.10 -0.41 -20.18
C GLY A 28 7.16 -1.44 -20.83
N GLY A 29 5.85 -1.31 -20.65
CA GLY A 29 4.83 -2.25 -21.12
C GLY A 29 4.80 -3.57 -20.35
N GLN A 30 3.78 -4.40 -20.61
CA GLN A 30 3.60 -5.69 -19.93
C GLN A 30 4.36 -6.83 -20.60
N SER A 31 4.62 -6.75 -21.90
CA SER A 31 5.33 -7.80 -22.64
C SER A 31 6.41 -7.22 -23.54
N TYR A 32 7.59 -7.84 -23.57
CA TYR A 32 8.63 -7.53 -24.53
C TYR A 32 9.29 -8.80 -25.04
N LYS A 33 9.52 -8.86 -26.36
CA LYS A 33 10.17 -9.99 -27.02
C LYS A 33 11.54 -9.57 -27.53
N LEU A 34 12.57 -10.31 -27.13
CA LEU A 34 13.94 -10.16 -27.60
C LEU A 34 14.38 -11.46 -28.27
N GLY A 35 14.34 -11.49 -29.60
CA GLY A 35 14.66 -12.68 -30.38
C GLY A 35 13.75 -13.86 -30.00
N THR A 36 14.33 -14.90 -29.42
CA THR A 36 13.63 -16.12 -28.95
C THR A 36 13.14 -16.04 -27.51
N ARG A 37 13.53 -15.00 -26.74
CA ARG A 37 13.12 -14.82 -25.34
C ARG A 37 11.97 -13.83 -25.27
N GLN A 38 11.00 -14.11 -24.39
CA GLN A 38 9.88 -13.23 -24.10
C GLN A 38 9.81 -13.00 -22.59
N LEU A 39 9.72 -11.73 -22.20
CA LEU A 39 9.41 -11.33 -20.84
C LEU A 39 7.94 -10.92 -20.79
N ASN A 40 7.17 -11.57 -19.92
CA ASN A 40 5.81 -11.18 -19.57
C ASN A 40 5.82 -10.72 -18.11
N ARG A 41 5.42 -9.48 -17.86
CA ARG A 41 5.24 -8.89 -16.54
C ARG A 41 3.81 -9.16 -16.06
N ALA A 42 3.58 -8.93 -14.77
CA ALA A 42 2.25 -9.02 -14.16
C ALA A 42 1.26 -8.04 -14.81
N ASP A 43 -0.04 -8.29 -14.61
CA ASP A 43 -1.04 -7.37 -15.12
C ASP A 43 -0.95 -6.01 -14.42
N LEU A 44 -1.05 -4.92 -15.19
CA LEU A 44 -0.94 -3.58 -14.61
C LEU A 44 -2.09 -3.28 -13.64
N SER A 45 -3.29 -3.85 -13.85
CA SER A 45 -4.40 -3.72 -12.91
C SER A 45 -4.15 -4.47 -11.61
N GLU A 46 -3.64 -5.71 -11.68
CA GLU A 46 -3.30 -6.50 -10.48
C GLU A 46 -2.21 -5.80 -9.65
N VAL A 47 -1.19 -5.25 -10.32
CA VAL A 47 -0.12 -4.48 -9.66
C VAL A 47 -0.67 -3.22 -9.01
N ARG A 48 -1.65 -2.56 -9.64
CA ARG A 48 -2.34 -1.41 -9.07
C ARG A 48 -3.17 -1.78 -7.84
N GLU A 49 -3.87 -2.91 -7.87
CA GLU A 49 -4.65 -3.39 -6.73
C GLU A 49 -3.75 -3.67 -5.52
N GLN A 50 -2.59 -4.30 -5.73
CA GLN A 50 -1.60 -4.50 -4.68
C GLN A 50 -1.03 -3.17 -4.17
N LEU A 51 -0.71 -2.23 -5.07
CA LEU A 51 -0.26 -0.89 -4.72
C LEU A 51 -1.27 -0.17 -3.81
N ASP A 52 -2.55 -0.18 -4.20
CA ASP A 52 -3.63 0.45 -3.43
C ASP A 52 -3.85 -0.24 -2.09
N PHE A 53 -3.76 -1.58 -2.04
CA PHE A 53 -3.83 -2.35 -0.80
C PHE A 53 -2.74 -1.92 0.20
N TRP A 54 -1.47 -1.92 -0.21
CA TRP A 54 -0.37 -1.56 0.69
C TRP A 54 -0.39 -0.10 1.08
N ARG A 55 -0.86 0.78 0.19
CA ARG A 55 -1.09 2.18 0.53
C ARG A 55 -2.10 2.33 1.66
N ASN A 56 -3.25 1.65 1.53
CA ASN A 56 -4.30 1.66 2.55
C ASN A 56 -3.83 1.04 3.88
N GLU A 57 -3.01 -0.01 3.83
CA GLU A 57 -2.41 -0.62 5.02
C GLU A 57 -1.49 0.35 5.76
N VAL A 58 -0.58 1.02 5.03
CA VAL A 58 0.31 2.04 5.59
C VAL A 58 -0.48 3.21 6.17
N GLU A 59 -1.52 3.69 5.47
CA GLU A 59 -2.40 4.76 5.95
C GLU A 59 -3.11 4.34 7.25
N ARG A 60 -3.67 3.13 7.31
CA ARG A 60 -4.32 2.56 8.51
C ARG A 60 -3.37 2.44 9.69
N MET A 61 -2.19 1.87 9.50
CA MET A 61 -1.18 1.71 10.56
C MET A 61 -0.66 3.07 11.07
N THR A 62 -0.47 4.02 10.17
CA THR A 62 -0.04 5.39 10.52
C THR A 62 -1.15 6.15 11.25
N ALA A 63 -2.41 5.98 10.83
CA ALA A 63 -3.56 6.59 11.49
C ALA A 63 -3.83 6.02 12.89
N GLY A 64 -3.66 4.71 13.08
CA GLY A 64 -3.76 4.05 14.40
C GLY A 64 -2.70 4.51 15.40
N THR A 65 -1.58 5.06 14.93
CA THR A 65 -0.54 5.67 15.77
C THR A 65 -0.96 7.05 16.30
N ARG A 66 -1.94 7.73 15.67
CA ARG A 66 -2.51 8.97 16.19
C ARG A 66 -3.48 8.63 17.32
N ARG A 67 -3.00 8.81 18.57
CA ARG A 67 -3.77 8.78 19.84
C ARG A 67 -5.26 9.03 19.63
N GLY A 68 -6.09 8.08 20.10
CA GLY A 68 -7.53 7.98 19.90
C GLY A 68 -8.39 9.20 20.26
N PRO A 69 -9.72 9.08 20.17
CA PRO A 69 -10.64 10.21 20.19
C PRO A 69 -10.40 11.11 21.42
N ARG A 70 -10.10 12.39 21.15
CA ARG A 70 -9.98 13.41 22.21
C ARG A 70 -11.39 13.68 22.73
N VAL A 71 -11.76 13.07 23.86
CA VAL A 71 -13.00 13.37 24.57
C VAL A 71 -12.96 14.84 24.99
N LYS A 72 -13.66 15.72 24.27
CA LYS A 72 -13.95 17.08 24.74
C LYS A 72 -15.13 16.98 25.68
N ARG A 73 -14.87 17.09 26.99
CA ARG A 73 -15.93 17.23 28.00
C ARG A 73 -16.56 18.62 27.83
N VAL A 74 -17.72 18.68 27.21
CA VAL A 74 -18.56 19.88 27.20
C VAL A 74 -19.28 19.92 28.54
N VAL A 75 -18.92 20.87 29.40
CA VAL A 75 -19.72 21.22 30.58
C VAL A 75 -20.71 22.27 30.12
N VAL A 76 -21.98 21.90 30.00
CA VAL A 76 -23.06 22.89 29.84
C VAL A 76 -23.13 23.64 31.15
N ARG A 77 -22.73 24.91 31.12
CA ARG A 77 -22.80 25.79 32.29
C ARG A 77 -24.01 26.71 32.10
N ASP A 78 -24.94 26.52 33.03
CA ASP A 78 -26.15 27.28 33.35
C ASP A 78 -27.39 27.13 32.44
N LEU A 79 -28.50 26.83 33.15
CA LEU A 79 -29.92 26.86 32.81
C LEU A 79 -30.54 28.05 33.56
#